data_AF-A0A3D4BN03-F1
#
_entry.id   AF-A0A3D4BN03-F1
#
_cell.length_a   1.000
_cell.length_b   1.000
_cell.length_c   1.000
_cell.angle_alpha   90.00
_cell.angle_beta   90.00
_cell.angle_gamma   90.00
#
_symmetry.space_group_name_H-M   'P 1'
#
loop_
_entity.id
_entity.type
_entity.pdbx_description
1 polymer ?
#
loop_
_entity_poly.entity_id
_entity_poly.type
_entity_poly.pdbx_seq_one_letter_code
_entity_poly.pdbx_strand_id
1 'polypeptide(L)'
;MFSCDNKQNNKTSPASTNDKTRVQESKCDKCDKEIVRKVAEMQAELVSFSDLEKFLCAFDRGCKWSKKYPSPEQEIVIVGGDSVLVQHGASTYAEIARDVLVAGFYYHFSNYMKILESSKDIDKGYLLRLMVYEESADLPFPQILDSLQHYQSDHPIKDSLIGVFEENVQRFGY
;
A
#
# COMPACT_ATOMS: atom_id res chain seq x y z
N MET A 1 21.04 1.18 0.71
CA MET A 1 20.12 0.29 1.45
C MET A 1 19.46 1.20 2.48
N PHE A 2 18.23 1.63 2.20
CA PHE A 2 17.46 2.56 3.02
C PHE A 2 16.60 1.73 3.98
N SER A 3 16.43 2.22 5.22
CA SER A 3 15.69 1.53 6.27
C SER A 3 14.54 2.43 6.72
N CYS A 4 13.38 1.84 6.95
CA CYS A 4 12.17 2.53 7.42
C CYS A 4 12.25 2.96 8.90
N ASP A 5 13.39 2.76 9.56
CA ASP A 5 13.60 3.07 10.97
C ASP A 5 13.42 4.56 11.24
N ASN A 6 12.29 4.95 11.82
CA ASN A 6 12.12 6.26 12.43
C ASN A 6 11.90 6.09 13.94
N LYS A 7 13.00 6.12 14.70
CA LYS A 7 12.92 6.35 16.15
C LYS A 7 12.50 7.80 16.35
N GLN A 8 11.23 8.02 16.69
CA GLN A 8 10.80 9.24 17.37
C GLN A 8 11.60 9.38 18.67
N ASN A 9 12.64 10.21 18.65
CA ASN A 9 13.32 10.63 19.88
C ASN A 9 12.43 11.65 20.59
N ASN A 10 11.69 11.17 21.59
CA ASN A 10 11.39 11.99 22.76
C ASN A 10 12.72 12.48 23.35
N LYS A 11 12.98 13.80 23.33
CA LYS A 11 13.84 14.44 24.34
C LYS A 11 13.67 15.96 24.38
N THR A 12 13.15 16.38 25.52
CA THR A 12 13.51 17.56 26.31
C THR A 12 14.85 18.21 25.90
N SER A 13 14.82 19.52 25.66
CA SER A 13 15.99 20.40 25.45
C SER A 13 17.02 20.27 26.58
N PRO A 14 18.34 20.49 26.32
CA PRO A 14 18.85 21.87 26.24
C PRO A 14 19.95 22.15 25.18
N ALA A 15 20.02 23.43 24.82
CA ALA A 15 21.11 24.29 24.31
C ALA A 15 22.39 23.75 23.59
N SER A 16 22.72 24.46 22.48
CA SER A 16 24.05 24.80 21.91
C SER A 16 24.91 23.63 21.41
N THR A 17 25.42 23.57 20.17
CA THR A 17 26.27 24.54 19.47
C THR A 17 26.47 24.02 18.03
N ASN A 18 26.68 24.93 17.07
CA ASN A 18 26.99 24.71 15.65
C ASN A 18 27.61 23.35 15.29
N ASP A 19 26.87 22.55 14.51
CA ASP A 19 27.47 21.61 13.57
C ASP A 19 26.62 21.53 12.31
N LYS A 20 27.28 21.58 11.16
CA LYS A 20 26.65 21.61 9.83
C LYS A 20 25.68 20.44 9.71
N THR A 21 24.40 20.75 9.75
CA THR A 21 23.33 19.77 9.69
C THR A 21 23.32 19.20 8.27
N ARG A 22 24.07 18.12 8.06
CA ARG A 22 23.82 17.17 6.98
C ARG A 22 22.43 16.63 7.28
N VAL A 23 21.42 17.22 6.66
CA VAL A 23 20.02 16.81 6.76
C VAL A 23 19.97 15.35 6.27
N GLN A 24 20.04 14.42 7.20
CA GLN A 24 19.62 13.05 6.97
C GLN A 24 18.10 13.11 6.86
N GLU A 25 17.61 13.32 5.64
CA GLU A 25 16.18 13.19 5.33
C GLU A 25 15.78 11.72 5.57
N SER A 26 15.20 11.42 6.73
CA SER A 26 14.44 10.19 6.94
C SER A 26 13.17 10.28 6.06
N LYS A 27 13.16 9.60 4.90
CA LYS A 27 12.18 9.82 3.81
C LYS A 27 10.95 8.91 3.76
N CYS A 28 10.67 8.12 4.80
CA CYS A 28 9.40 7.38 4.89
C CYS A 28 8.43 8.09 5.84
N ASP A 29 7.41 8.71 5.27
CA ASP A 29 6.30 9.30 6.03
C ASP A 29 5.24 8.21 6.30
N LYS A 30 5.15 7.78 7.57
CA LYS A 30 4.12 6.82 8.02
C LYS A 30 2.74 7.47 7.96
N CYS A 31 1.70 6.69 7.66
CA CYS A 31 0.32 7.18 7.51
C CYS A 31 0.13 8.28 6.46
N ASP A 32 1.01 8.36 5.46
CA ASP A 32 0.92 9.34 4.39
C ASP A 32 -0.26 9.00 3.45
N LYS A 33 -1.32 9.80 3.55
CA LYS A 33 -2.52 9.63 2.71
C LYS A 33 -2.33 10.18 1.30
N GLU A 34 -1.41 11.12 1.15
CA GLU A 34 -1.12 11.76 -0.12
C GLU A 34 -0.35 10.81 -1.02
N ILE A 35 0.57 10.00 -0.48
CA ILE A 35 1.22 8.96 -1.28
C ILE A 35 0.23 7.87 -1.73
N VAL A 36 -0.74 7.48 -0.89
CA VAL A 36 -1.77 6.51 -1.30
C VAL A 36 -2.59 7.06 -2.47
N ARG A 37 -3.01 8.33 -2.40
CA ARG A 37 -3.72 8.99 -3.50
C ARG A 37 -2.85 9.09 -4.75
N LYS A 38 -1.62 9.61 -4.60
CA LYS A 38 -0.68 9.80 -5.70
C LYS A 38 -0.44 8.50 -6.46
N VAL A 39 -0.21 7.39 -5.76
CA VAL A 39 0.02 6.09 -6.41
C VAL A 39 -1.26 5.53 -7.02
N ALA A 40 -2.43 5.76 -6.42
CA ALA A 40 -3.72 5.35 -6.99
C ALA A 40 -4.07 6.08 -8.29
N GLU A 41 -3.68 7.35 -8.43
CA GLU A 41 -3.89 8.14 -9.64
C GLU A 41 -2.85 7.84 -10.75
N MET A 42 -1.80 7.06 -10.44
CA MET A 42 -0.77 6.66 -11.39
C MET A 42 -1.12 5.32 -12.04
N GLN A 43 -0.73 5.17 -13.31
CA GLN A 43 -0.68 3.82 -13.91
C GLN A 43 0.33 2.99 -13.13
N ALA A 44 -0.08 1.79 -12.68
CA ALA A 44 0.71 0.96 -11.77
C ALA A 44 2.14 0.70 -12.29
N GLU A 45 2.32 0.52 -13.61
CA GLU A 45 3.60 0.33 -14.27
C GLU A 45 4.56 1.53 -14.20
N LEU A 46 4.05 2.75 -14.02
CA LEU A 46 4.82 4.00 -13.99
C LEU A 46 5.27 4.40 -12.58
N VAL A 47 4.85 3.67 -11.55
CA VAL A 47 5.19 3.97 -10.16
C VAL A 47 6.70 3.79 -9.94
N SER A 48 7.35 4.85 -9.45
CA SER A 48 8.79 4.81 -9.17
C SER A 48 9.11 3.95 -7.93
N PHE A 49 10.32 3.40 -7.84
CA PHE A 49 10.75 2.66 -6.64
C PHE A 49 10.57 3.48 -5.35
N SER A 50 10.92 4.78 -5.39
CA SER A 50 10.80 5.64 -4.21
C SER A 50 9.35 5.90 -3.82
N ASP A 51 8.44 6.01 -4.78
CA ASP A 51 7.02 6.20 -4.50
C ASP A 51 6.39 4.89 -4.00
N LEU A 52 6.80 3.75 -4.54
CA LEU A 52 6.42 2.43 -4.05
C LEU A 52 6.87 2.22 -2.60
N GLU A 53 8.14 2.53 -2.28
CA GLU A 53 8.65 2.40 -0.90
C GLU A 53 7.86 3.27 0.07
N LYS A 54 7.59 4.54 -0.27
CA LYS A 54 6.76 5.44 0.55
C LYS A 54 5.33 4.95 0.69
N PHE A 55 4.75 4.45 -0.40
CA PHE A 55 3.41 3.89 -0.39
C PHE A 55 3.32 2.70 0.57
N LEU A 56 4.25 1.75 0.49
CA LEU A 56 4.27 0.60 1.40
C LEU A 56 4.56 0.99 2.85
N CYS A 57 5.45 1.97 3.07
CA CYS A 57 5.71 2.57 4.38
C CYS A 57 4.48 3.24 5.01
N ALA A 58 3.52 3.71 4.20
CA ALA A 58 2.33 4.35 4.74
C ALA A 58 1.52 3.36 5.59
N PHE A 59 1.54 2.06 5.27
CA PHE A 59 0.81 1.00 5.99
C PHE A 59 1.45 0.63 7.33
N ASP A 60 1.47 1.59 8.25
CA ASP A 60 1.86 1.39 9.64
C ASP A 60 0.64 1.02 10.51
N ARG A 61 0.87 0.20 11.55
CA ARG A 61 -0.15 -0.30 12.48
C ARG A 61 -0.93 0.82 13.17
N GLY A 62 -0.31 1.98 13.39
CA GLY A 62 -0.91 3.14 14.06
C GLY A 62 -1.86 3.93 13.16
N CYS A 63 -1.93 3.65 11.88
CA CYS A 63 -2.68 4.46 10.92
C CYS A 63 -4.17 4.11 10.87
N LYS A 64 -5.02 5.14 10.97
CA LYS A 64 -6.46 5.02 10.78
C LYS A 64 -6.84 5.25 9.32
N TRP A 65 -6.79 4.18 8.55
CA TRP A 65 -7.15 4.12 7.12
C TRP A 65 -8.66 4.04 6.85
N SER A 66 -9.48 4.00 7.91
CA SER A 66 -10.95 4.01 7.84
C SER A 66 -11.56 5.37 7.45
N LYS A 67 -10.75 6.41 7.22
CA LYS A 67 -11.27 7.68 6.68
C LYS A 67 -11.73 7.46 5.23
N LYS A 68 -12.92 7.96 4.92
CA LYS A 68 -13.48 7.97 3.57
C LYS A 68 -12.69 8.93 2.67
N TYR A 69 -12.41 8.48 1.47
CA TYR A 69 -11.90 9.22 0.34
C TYR A 69 -13.08 9.54 -0.60
N PRO A 70 -13.22 10.80 -1.06
CA PRO A 70 -14.15 11.12 -2.13
C PRO A 70 -13.61 10.54 -3.43
N SER A 71 -14.13 9.40 -3.89
CA SER A 71 -13.77 8.85 -5.21
C SER A 71 -14.57 9.58 -6.29
N PRO A 72 -13.92 10.31 -7.22
CA PRO A 72 -14.63 10.94 -8.34
C PRO A 72 -15.25 9.90 -9.28
N GLU A 73 -14.72 8.69 -9.30
CA GLU A 73 -15.07 7.63 -10.25
C GLU A 73 -16.29 6.79 -9.81
N GLN A 74 -16.71 6.90 -8.56
CA GLN A 74 -17.96 6.29 -8.08
C GLN A 74 -19.11 7.28 -8.17
N GLU A 75 -19.33 7.90 -9.33
CA GLU A 75 -20.46 8.80 -9.53
C GLU A 75 -21.76 7.98 -9.68
N ILE A 76 -22.57 7.92 -8.63
CA ILE A 76 -23.92 7.37 -8.70
C ILE A 76 -24.84 8.51 -9.11
N VAL A 77 -25.30 8.48 -10.37
CA VAL A 77 -26.26 9.45 -10.89
C VAL A 77 -27.67 8.89 -10.71
N ILE A 78 -28.43 9.48 -9.77
CA ILE A 78 -29.85 9.17 -9.56
C ILE A 78 -30.67 10.23 -10.32
N VAL A 79 -31.39 9.78 -11.35
CA VAL A 79 -32.30 10.65 -12.12
C VAL A 79 -33.73 10.44 -11.64
N GLY A 80 -34.35 11.49 -11.11
CA GLY A 80 -35.74 11.49 -10.65
C GLY A 80 -36.49 12.70 -11.16
N GLY A 81 -37.43 12.48 -12.08
CA GLY A 81 -38.36 13.50 -12.61
C GLY A 81 -37.65 14.74 -13.17
N ASP A 82 -37.54 15.77 -12.34
CA ASP A 82 -36.95 17.08 -12.66
C ASP A 82 -35.59 17.33 -12.00
N SER A 83 -34.96 16.30 -11.40
CA SER A 83 -33.72 16.43 -10.64
C SER A 83 -32.69 15.33 -10.95
N VAL A 84 -31.42 15.74 -10.97
CA VAL A 84 -30.26 14.85 -11.03
C VAL A 84 -29.54 14.95 -9.69
N LEU A 85 -29.51 13.84 -8.95
CA LEU A 85 -28.70 13.69 -7.74
C LEU A 85 -27.40 12.98 -8.12
N VAL A 86 -26.29 13.70 -8.00
CA VAL A 86 -24.95 13.14 -8.14
C VAL A 86 -24.44 12.76 -6.75
N GLN A 87 -24.33 11.46 -6.48
CA GLN A 87 -23.77 10.94 -5.24
C GLN A 87 -22.40 10.32 -5.53
N HIS A 88 -21.34 10.93 -5.03
CA HIS A 88 -20.02 10.30 -5.05
C HIS A 88 -19.98 9.17 -4.03
N GLY A 89 -19.73 7.94 -4.49
CA GLY A 89 -19.36 6.82 -3.65
C GLY A 89 -18.11 7.18 -2.85
N ALA A 90 -18.12 6.80 -1.58
CA ALA A 90 -17.06 7.14 -0.66
C ALA A 90 -16.27 5.88 -0.33
N SER A 91 -15.24 5.59 -1.12
CA SER A 91 -14.29 4.50 -0.85
C SER A 91 -13.42 4.86 0.34
N THR A 92 -13.03 3.91 1.18
CA THR A 92 -12.00 4.18 2.20
C THR A 92 -10.60 4.18 1.58
N TYR A 93 -9.62 4.83 2.21
CA TYR A 93 -8.23 4.73 1.75
C TYR A 93 -7.72 3.28 1.74
N ALA A 94 -8.27 2.42 2.60
CA ALA A 94 -7.95 0.99 2.63
C ALA A 94 -8.45 0.26 1.36
N GLU A 95 -9.65 0.60 0.88
CA GLU A 95 -10.21 0.03 -0.36
C GLU A 95 -9.42 0.48 -1.59
N ILE A 96 -9.06 1.77 -1.68
CA ILE A 96 -8.24 2.29 -2.78
C ILE A 96 -6.86 1.65 -2.76
N ALA A 97 -6.25 1.56 -1.58
CA ALA A 97 -4.97 0.93 -1.40
C ALA A 97 -4.97 -0.53 -1.85
N ARG A 98 -6.05 -1.28 -1.60
CA ARG A 98 -6.11 -2.71 -1.89
C ARG A 98 -5.82 -3.02 -3.37
N ASP A 99 -6.49 -2.36 -4.30
CA ASP A 99 -6.33 -2.65 -5.73
C ASP A 99 -4.94 -2.20 -6.23
N VAL A 100 -4.47 -1.06 -5.73
CA VAL A 100 -3.12 -0.55 -5.99
C VAL A 100 -2.04 -1.47 -5.44
N LEU A 101 -2.27 -2.09 -4.27
CA LEU A 101 -1.35 -3.04 -3.65
C LEU A 101 -1.17 -4.25 -4.58
N VAL A 102 -2.26 -4.84 -5.11
CA VAL A 102 -2.19 -6.01 -5.99
C VAL A 102 -1.57 -5.66 -7.34
N ALA A 103 -2.03 -4.59 -7.98
CA ALA A 103 -1.46 -4.14 -9.26
C ALA A 103 0.02 -3.77 -9.12
N GLY A 104 0.38 -3.00 -8.09
CA GLY A 104 1.77 -2.66 -7.79
C GLY A 104 2.63 -3.90 -7.49
N PHE A 105 2.07 -4.91 -6.82
CA PHE A 105 2.75 -6.18 -6.57
C PHE A 105 3.05 -6.93 -7.86
N TYR A 106 2.11 -6.95 -8.81
CA TYR A 106 2.30 -7.57 -10.12
C TYR A 106 3.38 -6.83 -10.95
N TYR A 107 3.26 -5.51 -11.12
CA TYR A 107 4.16 -4.75 -11.98
C TYR A 107 5.56 -4.54 -11.37
N HIS A 108 5.68 -4.49 -10.04
CA HIS A 108 6.93 -4.18 -9.34
C HIS A 108 7.41 -5.30 -8.41
N PHE A 109 7.03 -6.55 -8.70
CA PHE A 109 7.23 -7.71 -7.83
C PHE A 109 8.57 -7.75 -7.10
N SER A 110 9.69 -7.71 -7.84
CA SER A 110 11.03 -7.81 -7.23
C SER A 110 11.35 -6.65 -6.28
N ASN A 111 10.88 -5.44 -6.58
CA ASN A 111 11.09 -4.28 -5.72
C ASN A 111 10.20 -4.36 -4.48
N TYR A 112 8.96 -4.81 -4.67
CA TYR A 112 7.99 -5.03 -3.61
C TYR A 112 8.52 -6.03 -2.58
N MET A 113 9.01 -7.19 -3.04
CA MET A 113 9.60 -8.21 -2.18
C MET A 113 10.80 -7.66 -1.42
N LYS A 114 11.74 -6.97 -2.10
CA LYS A 114 12.90 -6.35 -1.43
C LYS A 114 12.50 -5.37 -0.33
N ILE A 115 11.48 -4.54 -0.55
CA ILE A 115 11.00 -3.56 0.44
C ILE A 115 10.37 -4.30 1.62
N LEU A 116 9.48 -5.26 1.37
CA LEU A 116 8.83 -6.03 2.43
C LEU A 116 9.83 -6.83 3.26
N GLU A 117 10.83 -7.45 2.65
CA GLU A 117 11.82 -8.26 3.35
C GLU A 117 12.76 -7.41 4.20
N SER A 118 13.13 -6.23 3.72
CA SER A 118 14.07 -5.34 4.41
C SER A 118 13.41 -4.49 5.50
N SER A 119 12.12 -4.15 5.36
CA SER A 119 11.44 -3.25 6.28
C SER A 119 10.81 -3.96 7.49
N LYS A 120 11.08 -3.45 8.68
CA LYS A 120 10.42 -3.88 9.93
C LYS A 120 9.25 -2.97 10.35
N ASP A 121 9.18 -1.78 9.78
CA ASP A 121 8.19 -0.76 10.15
C ASP A 121 6.86 -0.89 9.42
N ILE A 122 6.85 -1.57 8.27
CA ILE A 122 5.61 -1.89 7.56
C ILE A 122 4.83 -2.91 8.40
N ASP A 123 3.56 -2.63 8.71
CA ASP A 123 2.67 -3.63 9.30
C ASP A 123 2.25 -4.62 8.19
N LYS A 124 3.12 -5.60 7.98
CA LYS A 124 2.92 -6.72 7.04
C LYS A 124 1.59 -7.44 7.28
N GLY A 125 1.20 -7.63 8.55
CA GLY A 125 -0.06 -8.28 8.88
C GLY A 125 -1.26 -7.46 8.44
N TYR A 126 -1.19 -6.13 8.53
CA TYR A 126 -2.22 -5.25 8.01
C TYR A 126 -2.24 -5.25 6.47
N LEU A 127 -1.09 -5.17 5.82
CA LEU A 127 -0.98 -5.21 4.36
C LEU A 127 -1.54 -6.52 3.78
N LEU A 128 -1.21 -7.67 4.39
CA LEU A 128 -1.75 -8.97 3.99
C LEU A 128 -3.28 -9.01 4.09
N ARG A 129 -3.87 -8.45 5.17
CA ARG A 129 -5.33 -8.39 5.32
C ARG A 129 -5.99 -7.55 4.23
N LEU A 130 -5.34 -6.49 3.76
CA LEU A 130 -5.88 -5.69 2.66
C LEU A 130 -5.92 -6.51 1.36
N MET A 131 -4.96 -7.40 1.13
CA MET A 131 -4.88 -8.24 -0.07
C MET A 131 -5.82 -9.45 -0.05
N VAL A 132 -6.64 -9.64 0.99
CA VAL A 132 -7.69 -10.67 1.02
C VAL A 132 -8.96 -10.10 0.40
N TYR A 133 -9.44 -10.68 -0.69
CA TYR A 133 -10.62 -10.20 -1.41
C TYR A 133 -11.89 -10.97 -1.02
N GLU A 134 -12.99 -10.25 -0.87
CA GLU A 134 -14.31 -10.84 -0.61
C GLU A 134 -15.07 -11.17 -1.91
N GLU A 135 -14.75 -10.48 -3.01
CA GLU A 135 -15.43 -10.61 -4.31
C GLU A 135 -14.41 -10.85 -5.43
N SER A 136 -14.86 -11.54 -6.48
CA SER A 136 -14.04 -11.77 -7.67
C SER A 136 -13.74 -10.44 -8.35
N ALA A 137 -12.46 -10.23 -8.67
CA ALA A 137 -11.97 -9.06 -9.36
C ALA A 137 -11.03 -9.52 -10.47
N ASP A 138 -11.05 -8.87 -11.63
CA ASP A 138 -10.14 -9.19 -12.74
C ASP A 138 -8.72 -8.70 -12.43
N LEU A 139 -8.06 -9.41 -11.50
CA LEU A 139 -6.75 -9.09 -10.97
C LEU A 139 -5.79 -10.25 -11.20
N PRO A 140 -4.48 -9.98 -11.36
CA PRO A 140 -3.49 -10.97 -11.75
C PRO A 140 -3.06 -11.89 -10.60
N PHE A 141 -4.00 -12.42 -9.81
CA PHE A 141 -3.71 -13.28 -8.67
C PHE A 141 -2.89 -14.52 -9.05
N PRO A 142 -3.22 -15.27 -10.14
CA PRO A 142 -2.42 -16.44 -10.54
C PRO A 142 -0.98 -16.09 -10.91
N GLN A 143 -0.77 -14.98 -11.62
CA GLN A 143 0.56 -14.56 -12.06
C GLN A 143 1.43 -14.09 -10.89
N ILE A 144 0.82 -13.42 -9.91
CA ILE A 144 1.49 -13.05 -8.67
C ILE A 144 1.87 -14.32 -7.88
N LEU A 145 0.95 -15.28 -7.75
CA LEU A 145 1.21 -16.53 -7.05
C LEU A 145 2.37 -17.30 -7.71
N ASP A 146 2.36 -17.43 -9.03
CA ASP A 146 3.44 -18.05 -9.79
C ASP A 146 4.78 -17.35 -9.52
N SER A 147 4.80 -16.02 -9.55
CA SER A 147 5.99 -15.21 -9.23
C SER A 147 6.49 -15.46 -7.80
N LEU A 148 5.59 -15.56 -6.82
CA LEU A 148 5.92 -15.86 -5.43
C LEU A 148 6.52 -17.26 -5.28
N GLN A 149 5.94 -18.28 -5.91
CA GLN A 149 6.42 -19.66 -5.85
C GLN A 149 7.83 -19.81 -6.44
N HIS A 150 8.16 -19.04 -7.48
CA HIS A 150 9.47 -19.05 -8.12
C HIS A 150 10.50 -18.07 -7.52
N TYR A 151 10.09 -17.18 -6.61
CA TYR A 151 10.99 -16.21 -5.99
C TYR A 151 11.93 -16.87 -4.96
N GLN A 152 13.24 -16.67 -5.13
CA GLN A 152 14.26 -17.25 -4.27
C GLN A 152 14.48 -16.40 -3.01
N SER A 153 13.73 -16.72 -1.96
CA SER A 153 13.88 -16.14 -0.63
C SER A 153 13.28 -17.08 0.43
N ASP A 154 13.89 -17.10 1.60
CA ASP A 154 13.42 -17.82 2.80
C ASP A 154 12.74 -16.87 3.80
N HIS A 155 12.47 -15.62 3.42
CA HIS A 155 11.86 -14.65 4.33
C HIS A 155 10.38 -15.00 4.59
N PRO A 156 9.90 -15.05 5.86
CA PRO A 156 8.55 -15.54 6.22
C PRO A 156 7.38 -14.78 5.57
N ILE A 157 7.61 -13.54 5.12
CA ILE A 157 6.60 -12.76 4.40
C ILE A 157 6.21 -13.42 3.07
N LYS A 158 7.15 -14.12 2.42
CA LYS A 158 6.90 -14.83 1.16
C LYS A 158 5.83 -15.89 1.35
N ASP A 159 5.97 -16.75 2.36
CA ASP A 159 5.00 -17.81 2.66
C ASP A 159 3.63 -17.23 3.04
N SER A 160 3.63 -16.11 3.77
CA SER A 160 2.39 -15.42 4.13
C SER A 160 1.67 -14.86 2.89
N LEU A 161 2.42 -14.30 1.94
CA LEU A 161 1.89 -13.82 0.67
C LEU A 161 1.39 -14.99 -0.18
N ILE A 162 2.13 -16.10 -0.28
CA ILE A 162 1.69 -17.31 -0.98
C ILE A 162 0.32 -17.74 -0.44
N GLY A 163 0.16 -17.86 0.88
CA GLY A 163 -1.13 -18.24 1.47
C GLY A 163 -2.28 -17.30 1.10
N VAL A 164 -2.05 -15.98 1.09
CA VAL A 164 -3.08 -15.00 0.68
C VAL A 164 -3.45 -15.15 -0.80
N PHE A 165 -2.46 -15.27 -1.69
CA PHE A 165 -2.74 -15.37 -3.13
C PHE A 165 -3.28 -16.76 -3.54
N GLU A 166 -2.88 -17.83 -2.86
CA GLU A 166 -3.50 -19.16 -3.01
C GLU A 166 -4.98 -19.13 -2.61
N GLU A 167 -5.32 -18.50 -1.49
CA GLU A 167 -6.71 -18.36 -1.04
C GLU A 167 -7.55 -17.58 -2.05
N ASN A 168 -7.04 -16.45 -2.57
CA ASN A 168 -7.73 -15.67 -3.60
C ASN A 168 -7.93 -16.51 -4.89
N VAL A 169 -6.90 -17.23 -5.35
CA VAL A 169 -6.99 -18.09 -6.54
C VAL A 169 -8.06 -19.18 -6.36
N GLN A 170 -8.03 -19.88 -5.23
CA GLN A 170 -8.99 -20.95 -4.91
C GLN A 170 -10.42 -20.42 -4.80
N ARG A 171 -10.60 -19.27 -4.13
CA ARG A 171 -11.92 -18.67 -3.88
C ARG A 171 -12.62 -18.27 -5.17
N PHE A 172 -11.87 -17.76 -6.15
CA PHE A 172 -12.44 -17.21 -7.38
C PHE A 172 -12.36 -18.15 -8.58
N GLY A 173 -11.74 -19.33 -8.44
CA GLY A 173 -11.76 -20.38 -9.44
C GLY A 173 -10.90 -20.10 -10.68
N TYR A 174 -9.71 -19.53 -10.47
CA TYR A 174 -8.70 -19.37 -11.52
C TYR A 174 -7.97 -20.68 -11.86
#